data_AF-A0A1Y5FQ75-F1
#
_entry.id   AF-A0A1Y5FQ75-F1
#
_cell.length_a   1.000
_cell.length_b   1.000
_cell.length_c   1.000
_cell.angle_alpha   90.00
_cell.angle_beta   90.00
_cell.angle_gamma   90.00
#
_symmetry.space_group_name_H-M   'P 1'
#
loop_
_entity.id
_entity.type
_entity.pdbx_description
1 polymer ?
#
loop_
_entity_poly.entity_id
_entity_poly.type
_entity_poly.pdbx_seq_one_letter_code
_entity_poly.pdbx_strand_id
1 'polypeptide(L)'
;MKLPEGAYLKLNPEDEYMHPLGSEVNFNESMYFNVYDPKGKIGGWFRIGNRANEGNAEMTACIYLPDGSVAFMFQRAKIANNDAFKAGGMEFIIDEPYKALSVKYSGEVLLLKNPSEMIDPSKAFKNNPKLPCSVELSYRGVSPMYGGEPVNADGSPLEDNPNAGFYLGHYEQHIAGTGKIVVGDKTYTIDGLGLRDHSWGPRYWQNVQYYRWLPMNFSEDFAIMCLNKTLGDGTKLIGGMVLNEGRYDLIREASIETVWDENYYQKTLKAWAKTDHAEYEIEGRVMSLIPLRNRRTLDDGTELMTRITEGMTEYRCNGRVGYGLSEYLDQIIDGKPNGIFS
;
A
#
# COMPACT_ATOMS: atom_id res chain seq x y z
N MET A 1 7.64 -6.15 -14.78
CA MET A 1 8.75 -5.50 -15.50
C MET A 1 9.63 -6.57 -16.12
N LYS A 2 10.03 -6.40 -17.39
CA LYS A 2 11.06 -7.26 -18.00
C LYS A 2 12.42 -6.67 -17.66
N LEU A 3 13.27 -7.42 -16.96
CA LEU A 3 14.63 -7.01 -16.67
C LEU A 3 15.52 -7.21 -17.91
N PRO A 4 16.64 -6.46 -18.04
CA PRO A 4 17.68 -6.75 -19.02
C PRO A 4 18.18 -8.19 -18.93
N GLU A 5 18.78 -8.70 -20.00
CA GLU A 5 19.33 -10.07 -20.01
C GLU A 5 20.40 -10.24 -18.92
N GLY A 6 20.27 -11.29 -18.11
CA GLY A 6 21.17 -11.59 -16.99
C GLY A 6 20.91 -10.79 -15.71
N ALA A 7 20.13 -9.70 -15.76
CA ALA A 7 19.73 -8.96 -14.57
C ALA A 7 18.68 -9.75 -13.76
N TYR A 8 18.67 -9.54 -12.44
CA TYR A 8 17.77 -10.24 -11.52
C TYR A 8 17.31 -9.34 -10.38
N LEU A 9 16.29 -9.77 -9.63
CA LEU A 9 15.84 -9.11 -8.41
C LEU A 9 16.62 -9.69 -7.22
N LYS A 10 17.45 -8.87 -6.59
CA LYS A 10 18.17 -9.22 -5.36
C LYS A 10 17.27 -8.93 -4.16
N LEU A 11 17.09 -9.94 -3.32
CA LEU A 11 16.33 -9.83 -2.08
C LEU A 11 16.95 -10.75 -1.03
N ASN A 12 17.36 -10.18 0.11
CA ASN A 12 18.00 -10.91 1.21
C ASN A 12 17.25 -10.63 2.52
N PRO A 13 17.22 -11.57 3.48
CA PRO A 13 16.53 -11.39 4.76
C PRO A 13 16.86 -10.08 5.49
N GLU A 14 18.07 -9.56 5.29
CA GLU A 14 18.52 -8.27 5.82
C GLU A 14 17.70 -7.08 5.31
N ASP A 15 17.09 -7.19 4.13
CA ASP A 15 16.22 -6.17 3.53
C ASP A 15 14.88 -6.02 4.28
N GLU A 16 14.61 -6.85 5.30
CA GLU A 16 13.52 -6.62 6.28
C GLU A 16 13.82 -5.52 7.28
N TYR A 17 15.10 -5.18 7.43
CA TYR A 17 15.56 -4.13 8.31
C TYR A 17 15.84 -2.86 7.52
N MET A 18 16.41 -1.87 8.21
CA MET A 18 16.60 -0.55 7.67
C MET A 18 17.81 -0.49 6.74
N HIS A 19 17.64 0.14 5.58
CA HIS A 19 18.74 0.41 4.66
C HIS A 19 19.55 1.64 5.09
N PRO A 20 20.86 1.69 4.76
CA PRO A 20 21.68 2.87 4.97
C PRO A 20 21.11 4.10 4.26
N LEU A 21 21.19 5.26 4.90
CA LEU A 21 20.78 6.52 4.27
C LEU A 21 21.77 6.92 3.17
N GLY A 22 21.23 7.11 1.97
CA GLY A 22 21.93 7.76 0.88
C GLY A 22 21.96 9.29 1.00
N SER A 23 22.55 9.94 0.00
CA SER A 23 22.66 11.41 -0.07
C SER A 23 21.36 12.12 -0.48
N GLU A 24 20.37 11.37 -0.92
CA GLU A 24 19.14 11.90 -1.50
C GLU A 24 18.25 12.47 -0.40
N VAL A 25 17.98 13.77 -0.47
CA VAL A 25 17.15 14.47 0.53
C VAL A 25 15.78 13.80 0.67
N ASN A 26 15.21 13.30 -0.43
CA ASN A 26 13.90 12.68 -0.47
C ASN A 26 13.93 11.14 -0.29
N PHE A 27 14.99 10.59 0.30
CA PHE A 27 15.04 9.18 0.66
C PHE A 27 13.82 8.79 1.50
N ASN A 28 13.20 7.65 1.19
CA ASN A 28 12.08 7.13 1.95
C ASN A 28 12.14 5.62 2.14
N GLU A 29 12.40 5.19 3.38
CA GLU A 29 12.19 3.82 3.81
C GLU A 29 10.72 3.65 4.19
N SER A 30 9.98 2.78 3.52
CA SER A 30 8.53 2.64 3.71
C SER A 30 8.14 1.20 3.85
N MET A 31 7.57 0.85 4.99
CA MET A 31 6.95 -0.46 5.22
C MET A 31 5.45 -0.28 5.47
N TYR A 32 4.69 -1.24 5.00
CA TYR A 32 3.24 -1.20 4.95
C TYR A 32 2.66 -2.59 5.21
N PHE A 33 1.55 -2.66 5.95
CA PHE A 33 0.78 -3.88 6.17
C PHE A 33 -0.70 -3.57 6.01
N ASN A 34 -1.45 -4.42 5.32
CA ASN A 34 -2.91 -4.48 5.47
C ASN A 34 -3.38 -5.85 5.97
N VAL A 35 -4.60 -5.88 6.54
CA VAL A 35 -5.30 -7.10 6.91
C VAL A 35 -6.80 -6.84 6.97
N TYR A 36 -7.60 -7.84 6.59
CA TYR A 36 -9.05 -7.80 6.74
C TYR A 36 -9.60 -9.14 7.23
N ASP A 37 -10.40 -9.09 8.28
CA ASP A 37 -11.20 -10.22 8.78
C ASP A 37 -12.65 -10.10 8.25
N PRO A 38 -13.08 -10.97 7.33
CA PRO A 38 -14.44 -10.93 6.79
C PRO A 38 -15.53 -11.37 7.78
N LYS A 39 -15.19 -12.15 8.81
CA LYS A 39 -16.15 -12.57 9.85
C LYS A 39 -16.46 -11.40 10.78
N GLY A 40 -15.41 -10.73 11.28
CA GLY A 40 -15.53 -9.54 12.10
C GLY A 40 -15.91 -8.27 11.33
N LYS A 41 -15.77 -8.29 10.00
CA LYS A 41 -15.94 -7.14 9.09
C LYS A 41 -15.07 -5.94 9.48
N ILE A 42 -13.86 -6.23 9.94
CA ILE A 42 -12.90 -5.27 10.48
C ILE A 42 -11.57 -5.52 9.81
N GLY A 43 -10.87 -4.44 9.49
CA GLY A 43 -9.51 -4.52 8.98
C GLY A 43 -8.87 -3.16 8.95
N GLY A 44 -7.68 -3.09 8.38
CA GLY A 44 -6.95 -1.84 8.32
C GLY A 44 -5.64 -1.97 7.60
N TRP A 45 -4.97 -0.83 7.47
CA TRP A 45 -3.61 -0.76 7.01
C TRP A 45 -2.79 0.22 7.85
N PHE A 46 -1.50 -0.08 7.93
CA PHE A 46 -0.54 0.56 8.81
C PHE A 46 0.73 0.80 8.03
N ARG A 47 1.22 2.04 8.06
CA ARG A 47 2.39 2.45 7.30
C ARG A 47 3.30 3.33 8.12
N ILE A 48 4.60 3.09 8.03
CA ILE A 48 5.64 4.06 8.39
C ILE A 48 6.49 4.30 7.16
N GLY A 49 6.63 5.58 6.78
CA GLY A 49 7.61 6.05 5.80
C GLY A 49 8.65 6.94 6.46
N ASN A 50 9.82 6.42 6.82
CA ASN A 50 10.93 7.22 7.33
C ASN A 50 11.51 8.09 6.22
N ARG A 51 11.50 9.42 6.41
CA ARG A 51 12.16 10.42 5.57
C ARG A 51 13.28 11.04 6.39
N ALA A 52 14.24 10.20 6.79
CA ALA A 52 15.22 10.55 7.81
C ALA A 52 16.12 11.73 7.43
N ASN A 53 16.47 11.87 6.15
CA ASN A 53 17.22 13.04 5.63
C ASN A 53 16.42 14.36 5.76
N GLU A 54 15.09 14.29 5.91
CA GLU A 54 14.21 15.43 6.20
C GLU A 54 13.81 15.50 7.70
N GLY A 55 14.39 14.65 8.55
CA GLY A 55 14.18 14.62 10.00
C GLY A 55 12.74 14.26 10.42
N ASN A 56 12.01 13.49 9.61
CA ASN A 56 10.65 13.08 9.94
C ASN A 56 10.28 11.68 9.39
N ALA A 57 9.24 11.08 9.97
CA ALA A 57 8.56 9.91 9.46
C ALA A 57 7.08 10.24 9.21
N GLU A 58 6.54 9.71 8.12
CA GLU A 58 5.13 9.75 7.80
C GLU A 58 4.48 8.45 8.29
N MET A 59 3.75 8.53 9.41
CA MET A 59 3.01 7.42 10.01
C MET A 59 1.54 7.52 9.62
N THR A 60 0.96 6.41 9.22
CA THR A 60 -0.48 6.30 8.98
C THR A 60 -1.06 5.04 9.60
N ALA A 61 -2.16 5.19 10.34
CA ALA A 61 -3.04 4.10 10.76
C ALA A 61 -4.43 4.33 10.17
N CYS A 62 -4.95 3.34 9.45
CA CYS A 62 -6.30 3.38 8.87
C CYS A 62 -7.03 2.09 9.21
N ILE A 63 -8.20 2.19 9.82
CA ILE A 63 -8.99 1.05 10.28
C ILE A 63 -10.40 1.19 9.69
N TYR A 64 -10.83 0.19 8.92
CA TYR A 64 -12.18 0.09 8.36
C TYR A 64 -13.07 -0.66 9.35
N LEU A 65 -14.10 0.02 9.86
CA LEU A 65 -14.98 -0.49 10.90
C LEU A 65 -16.20 -1.22 10.31
N PRO A 66 -16.85 -2.12 11.07
CA PRO A 66 -17.96 -2.95 10.56
C PRO A 66 -19.19 -2.17 10.05
N ASP A 67 -19.37 -0.93 10.48
CA ASP A 67 -20.47 -0.05 10.07
C ASP A 67 -20.14 0.81 8.84
N GLY A 68 -18.97 0.63 8.23
CA GLY A 68 -18.49 1.38 7.07
C GLY A 68 -17.73 2.68 7.42
N SER A 69 -17.72 3.09 8.69
CA SER A 69 -16.90 4.20 9.16
C SER A 69 -15.40 3.85 9.14
N VAL A 70 -14.55 4.87 9.18
CA VAL A 70 -13.08 4.71 9.19
C VAL A 70 -12.50 5.43 10.40
N ALA A 71 -11.64 4.73 11.14
CA ALA A 71 -10.76 5.32 12.13
C ALA A 71 -9.39 5.59 11.48
N PHE A 72 -9.01 6.86 11.37
CA PHE A 72 -7.82 7.28 10.61
C PHE A 72 -6.90 8.18 11.41
N MET A 73 -5.59 8.00 11.29
CA MET A 73 -4.61 8.95 11.77
C MET A 73 -3.44 9.04 10.80
N PHE A 74 -3.00 10.26 10.54
CA PHE A 74 -1.74 10.57 9.86
C PHE A 74 -0.90 11.48 10.75
N GLN A 75 0.38 11.17 10.90
CA GLN A 75 1.32 12.03 11.59
C GLN A 75 2.61 12.16 10.80
N ARG A 76 3.14 13.38 10.77
CA ARG A 76 4.54 13.64 10.41
C ARG A 76 5.36 13.72 11.70
N ALA A 77 5.75 12.56 12.22
CA ALA A 77 6.50 12.44 13.46
C ALA A 77 7.97 12.83 13.26
N LYS A 78 8.60 13.46 14.25
CA LYS A 78 10.04 13.76 14.19
C LYS A 78 10.86 12.51 14.47
N ILE A 79 11.89 12.28 13.66
CA ILE A 79 12.89 11.22 13.85
C ILE A 79 14.29 11.82 13.65
N ALA A 80 15.31 11.21 14.27
CA ALA A 80 16.69 11.67 14.17
C ALA A 80 17.57 10.80 13.26
N ASN A 81 17.10 9.60 12.91
CA ASN A 81 17.86 8.58 12.19
C ASN A 81 16.91 7.65 11.41
N ASN A 82 17.47 6.60 10.80
CA ASN A 82 16.73 5.55 10.10
C ASN A 82 16.92 4.19 10.78
N ASP A 83 17.02 4.14 12.11
CA ASP A 83 17.47 2.92 12.81
C ASP A 83 16.35 1.89 13.01
N ALA A 84 15.08 2.32 12.91
CA ALA A 84 13.92 1.44 13.05
C ALA A 84 12.65 2.02 12.42
N PHE A 85 11.68 1.14 12.12
CA PHE A 85 10.29 1.52 11.88
C PHE A 85 9.55 1.77 13.19
N LYS A 86 9.84 2.91 13.82
CA LYS A 86 9.22 3.32 15.09
C LYS A 86 8.97 4.82 15.14
N ALA A 87 7.74 5.24 14.84
CA ALA A 87 7.38 6.64 14.74
C ALA A 87 5.88 6.88 14.96
N GLY A 88 5.53 8.04 15.53
CA GLY A 88 4.12 8.45 15.65
C GLY A 88 3.24 7.52 16.48
N GLY A 89 3.82 6.78 17.42
CA GLY A 89 3.11 5.77 18.22
C GLY A 89 2.97 4.41 17.52
N MET A 90 3.48 4.25 16.30
CA MET A 90 3.53 3.00 15.56
C MET A 90 4.93 2.36 15.64
N GLU A 91 4.97 1.03 15.69
CA GLU A 91 6.21 0.24 15.65
C GLU A 91 5.98 -1.03 14.83
N PHE A 92 6.92 -1.34 13.92
CA PHE A 92 7.00 -2.62 13.23
C PHE A 92 8.15 -3.45 13.80
N ILE A 93 7.88 -4.71 14.07
CA ILE A 93 8.82 -5.65 14.70
C ILE A 93 9.02 -6.81 13.74
N ILE A 94 10.28 -7.09 13.39
CA ILE A 94 10.66 -8.25 12.60
C ILE A 94 11.03 -9.36 13.58
N ASP A 95 10.09 -10.28 13.84
CA ASP A 95 10.30 -11.40 14.76
C ASP A 95 11.16 -12.49 14.09
N GLU A 96 10.85 -12.80 12.83
CA GLU A 96 11.66 -13.64 11.93
C GLU A 96 11.49 -13.14 10.48
N PRO A 97 12.56 -12.69 9.81
CA PRO A 97 12.51 -12.22 8.42
C PRO A 97 11.66 -13.11 7.51
N TYR A 98 10.76 -12.47 6.75
CA TYR A 98 9.80 -13.05 5.81
C TYR A 98 8.73 -13.96 6.39
N LYS A 99 8.79 -14.28 7.69
CA LYS A 99 7.96 -15.33 8.28
C LYS A 99 7.07 -14.84 9.37
N ALA A 100 7.58 -14.00 10.28
CA ALA A 100 6.85 -13.53 11.45
C ALA A 100 7.17 -12.06 11.71
N LEU A 101 6.14 -11.22 11.75
CA LEU A 101 6.26 -9.78 12.01
C LEU A 101 5.12 -9.32 12.90
N SER A 102 5.29 -8.17 13.55
CA SER A 102 4.25 -7.58 14.37
C SER A 102 4.09 -6.09 14.12
N VAL A 103 2.84 -5.62 14.17
CA VAL A 103 2.49 -4.20 14.14
C VAL A 103 1.92 -3.81 15.49
N LYS A 104 2.48 -2.75 16.07
CA LYS A 104 1.93 -2.09 17.26
C LYS A 104 1.60 -0.65 16.95
N TYR A 105 0.46 -0.17 17.43
CA TYR A 105 0.10 1.24 17.44
C TYR A 105 -0.51 1.62 18.78
N SER A 106 -0.13 2.75 19.33
CA SER A 106 -0.77 3.37 20.49
C SER A 106 -0.83 4.87 20.29
N GLY A 107 -2.04 5.41 20.19
CA GLY A 107 -2.24 6.83 19.91
C GLY A 107 -3.72 7.19 19.85
N GLU A 108 -4.05 8.19 19.02
CA GLU A 108 -5.43 8.57 18.74
C GLU A 108 -5.77 8.26 17.28
N VAL A 109 -7.05 8.11 16.98
CA VAL A 109 -7.59 8.04 15.62
C VAL A 109 -8.77 8.99 15.48
N LEU A 110 -8.89 9.62 14.32
CA LEU A 110 -10.04 10.41 13.92
C LEU A 110 -11.13 9.45 13.43
N LEU A 111 -12.29 9.44 14.09
CA LEU A 111 -13.41 8.60 13.69
C LEU A 111 -14.27 9.32 12.66
N LEU A 112 -14.21 8.87 11.41
CA LEU A 112 -14.95 9.41 10.27
C LEU A 112 -16.17 8.53 9.98
N LYS A 113 -17.37 9.02 10.33
CA LYS A 113 -18.62 8.36 9.93
C LYS A 113 -18.82 8.38 8.41
N ASN A 114 -18.38 9.47 7.77
CA ASN A 114 -18.32 9.59 6.31
C ASN A 114 -16.85 9.78 5.90
N PRO A 115 -16.14 8.71 5.51
CA PRO A 115 -14.71 8.79 5.18
C PRO A 115 -14.38 9.76 4.05
N SER A 116 -15.34 10.04 3.15
CA SER A 116 -15.21 11.03 2.07
C SER A 116 -14.98 12.46 2.57
N GLU A 117 -15.23 12.77 3.84
CA GLU A 117 -14.89 14.08 4.42
C GLU A 117 -13.39 14.38 4.34
N MET A 118 -12.54 13.36 4.23
CA MET A 118 -11.07 13.50 4.12
C MET A 118 -10.57 14.14 2.82
N ILE A 119 -11.45 14.45 1.85
CA ILE A 119 -11.12 15.32 0.71
C ILE A 119 -10.64 16.69 1.19
N ASP A 120 -11.19 17.16 2.32
CA ASP A 120 -10.77 18.36 3.04
C ASP A 120 -10.31 17.97 4.46
N PRO A 121 -9.04 17.52 4.63
CA PRO A 121 -8.53 17.05 5.91
C PRO A 121 -8.66 18.10 7.03
N SER A 122 -8.55 19.39 6.70
CA SER A 122 -8.68 20.46 7.70
C SER A 122 -10.09 20.45 8.33
N LYS A 123 -11.13 20.36 7.49
CA LYS A 123 -12.51 20.22 7.97
C LYS A 123 -12.76 18.88 8.64
N ALA A 124 -12.26 17.78 8.06
CA ALA A 124 -12.44 16.44 8.60
C ALA A 124 -11.91 16.35 10.04
N PHE A 125 -10.66 16.78 10.28
CA PHE A 125 -10.04 16.76 11.61
C PHE A 125 -10.69 17.72 12.60
N LYS A 126 -11.30 18.81 12.13
CA LYS A 126 -12.01 19.77 12.97
C LYS A 126 -13.39 19.25 13.42
N ASN A 127 -14.08 18.54 12.53
CA ASN A 127 -15.50 18.22 12.71
C ASN A 127 -15.77 16.80 13.19
N ASN A 128 -14.74 15.93 13.23
CA ASN A 128 -14.88 14.54 13.66
C ASN A 128 -14.16 14.32 15.00
N PRO A 129 -14.68 13.43 15.86
CA PRO A 129 -14.07 13.15 17.16
C PRO A 129 -12.78 12.36 16.99
N LYS A 130 -11.82 12.62 17.89
CA LYS A 130 -10.67 11.75 18.11
C LYS A 130 -10.97 10.78 19.24
N LEU A 131 -10.54 9.53 19.06
CA LEU A 131 -10.67 8.48 20.06
C LEU A 131 -9.29 7.87 20.35
N PRO A 132 -9.03 7.44 21.60
CA PRO A 132 -7.84 6.64 21.88
C PRO A 132 -7.90 5.34 21.07
N CYS A 133 -6.74 4.87 20.62
CA CYS A 133 -6.62 3.67 19.82
C CYS A 133 -5.37 2.88 20.19
N SER A 134 -5.51 1.55 20.23
CA SER A 134 -4.38 0.63 20.29
C SER A 134 -4.55 -0.48 19.26
N VAL A 135 -3.44 -0.90 18.66
CA VAL A 135 -3.38 -2.01 17.69
C VAL A 135 -2.24 -2.91 18.11
N GLU A 136 -2.51 -4.20 18.20
CA GLU A 136 -1.52 -5.23 18.42
C GLU A 136 -1.84 -6.40 17.49
N LEU A 137 -1.08 -6.50 16.40
CA LEU A 137 -1.28 -7.51 15.36
C LEU A 137 0.02 -8.28 15.13
N SER A 138 -0.10 -9.59 15.02
CA SER A 138 0.96 -10.49 14.60
C SER A 138 0.63 -11.03 13.22
N TYR A 139 1.64 -11.04 12.36
CA TYR A 139 1.57 -11.42 10.97
C TYR A 139 2.47 -12.61 10.70
N ARG A 140 2.04 -13.46 9.78
CA ARG A 140 2.87 -14.50 9.19
C ARG A 140 2.80 -14.49 7.67
N GLY A 141 3.90 -14.83 7.02
CA GLY A 141 3.93 -15.05 5.57
C GLY A 141 3.05 -16.23 5.18
N VAL A 142 2.20 -16.06 4.15
CA VAL A 142 1.43 -17.16 3.52
C VAL A 142 1.93 -17.51 2.13
N SER A 143 2.96 -16.80 1.65
CA SER A 143 3.39 -16.83 0.26
C SER A 143 4.91 -16.68 0.15
N PRO A 144 5.49 -17.04 -1.01
CA PRO A 144 6.84 -16.64 -1.36
C PRO A 144 7.01 -15.12 -1.32
N MET A 145 8.26 -14.66 -1.27
CA MET A 145 8.56 -13.24 -1.47
C MET A 145 8.47 -12.90 -2.96
N TYR A 146 7.98 -11.69 -3.27
CA TYR A 146 8.04 -11.13 -4.61
C TYR A 146 8.70 -9.77 -4.60
N GLY A 147 9.63 -9.53 -5.52
CA GLY A 147 10.31 -8.24 -5.64
C GLY A 147 11.77 -8.32 -5.19
N GLY A 148 12.32 -7.17 -4.82
CA GLY A 148 13.72 -6.95 -4.52
C GLY A 148 14.26 -5.70 -5.23
N GLU A 149 15.57 -5.52 -5.14
CA GLU A 149 16.31 -4.50 -5.90
C GLU A 149 16.77 -5.08 -7.24
N PRO A 150 16.44 -4.45 -8.39
CA PRO A 150 16.95 -4.90 -9.67
C PRO A 150 18.45 -4.62 -9.78
N VAL A 151 19.24 -5.66 -10.03
CA VAL A 151 20.70 -5.59 -10.17
C VAL A 151 21.15 -6.29 -11.45
N ASN A 152 22.33 -5.90 -11.93
CA ASN A 152 23.00 -6.56 -13.05
C ASN A 152 23.41 -8.00 -12.68
N ALA A 153 23.84 -8.78 -13.68
CA ALA A 153 24.28 -10.17 -13.49
C ALA A 153 25.43 -10.32 -12.47
N ASP A 154 26.28 -9.30 -12.33
CA ASP A 154 27.39 -9.26 -11.37
C ASP A 154 26.98 -8.70 -9.99
N GLY A 155 25.71 -8.36 -9.80
CA GLY A 155 25.15 -7.80 -8.57
C GLY A 155 25.33 -6.29 -8.40
N SER A 156 25.89 -5.58 -9.38
CA SER A 156 25.98 -4.12 -9.37
C SER A 156 24.60 -3.46 -9.58
N PRO A 157 24.37 -2.23 -9.07
CA PRO A 157 23.10 -1.53 -9.24
C PRO A 157 22.73 -1.33 -10.71
N LEU A 158 21.44 -1.44 -11.03
CA LEU A 158 20.93 -1.13 -12.35
C LEU A 158 20.71 0.39 -12.48
N GLU A 159 21.59 1.08 -13.24
CA GLU A 159 21.53 2.55 -13.40
C GLU A 159 20.20 3.03 -14.03
N ASP A 160 19.71 2.30 -15.05
CA ASP A 160 18.45 2.62 -15.74
C ASP A 160 17.21 2.00 -15.07
N ASN A 161 17.20 1.84 -13.75
CA ASN A 161 16.02 1.35 -13.03
C ASN A 161 14.85 2.33 -13.22
N PRO A 162 13.76 1.94 -13.92
CA PRO A 162 12.67 2.86 -14.25
C PRO A 162 11.82 3.22 -13.01
N ASN A 163 12.06 2.54 -11.87
CA ASN A 163 11.46 2.88 -10.59
C ASN A 163 12.35 3.76 -9.71
N ALA A 164 13.59 4.12 -10.09
CA ALA A 164 14.56 4.78 -9.20
C ALA A 164 14.07 6.11 -8.59
N GLY A 165 13.12 6.79 -9.24
CA GLY A 165 12.46 7.98 -8.67
C GLY A 165 11.38 7.68 -7.62
N PHE A 166 11.05 6.41 -7.39
CA PHE A 166 9.98 5.94 -6.52
C PHE A 166 10.47 4.93 -5.47
N TYR A 167 11.41 4.06 -5.85
CA TYR A 167 12.19 3.17 -4.98
C TYR A 167 13.39 2.58 -5.74
N LEU A 168 14.44 2.22 -5.02
CA LEU A 168 15.54 1.40 -5.52
C LEU A 168 15.14 -0.08 -5.46
N GLY A 169 14.72 -0.55 -4.28
CA GLY A 169 14.18 -1.89 -4.09
C GLY A 169 12.79 -1.86 -3.46
N HIS A 170 12.02 -2.90 -3.77
CA HIS A 170 10.65 -3.06 -3.32
C HIS A 170 10.24 -4.53 -3.34
N TYR A 171 9.70 -5.03 -2.24
CA TYR A 171 9.11 -6.36 -2.19
C TYR A 171 7.72 -6.37 -1.57
N GLU A 172 6.99 -7.43 -1.88
CA GLU A 172 5.65 -7.70 -1.38
C GLU A 172 5.51 -9.14 -0.93
N GLN A 173 4.56 -9.37 -0.02
CA GLN A 173 4.20 -10.70 0.45
C GLN A 173 2.73 -10.73 0.88
N HIS A 174 1.98 -11.71 0.39
CA HIS A 174 0.68 -12.04 0.99
C HIS A 174 0.90 -12.63 2.38
N ILE A 175 0.10 -12.17 3.34
CA ILE A 175 0.23 -12.48 4.77
C ILE A 175 -1.13 -12.85 5.39
N ALA A 176 -1.07 -13.53 6.52
CA ALA A 176 -2.18 -13.64 7.45
C ALA A 176 -1.86 -12.84 8.72
N GLY A 177 -2.87 -12.18 9.30
CA GLY A 177 -2.74 -11.37 10.49
C GLY A 177 -3.76 -11.78 11.56
N THR A 178 -3.31 -11.82 12.81
CA THR A 178 -4.18 -12.05 13.97
C THR A 178 -3.89 -11.03 15.07
N GLY A 179 -4.86 -10.72 15.91
CA GLY A 179 -4.63 -9.88 17.08
C GLY A 179 -5.84 -9.02 17.45
N LYS A 180 -5.56 -7.82 17.95
CA LYS A 180 -6.60 -6.92 18.50
C LYS A 180 -6.44 -5.49 18.01
N ILE A 181 -7.57 -4.85 17.78
CA ILE A 181 -7.71 -3.42 17.52
C ILE A 181 -8.69 -2.85 18.52
N VAL A 182 -8.31 -1.80 19.23
CA VAL A 182 -9.15 -1.05 20.16
C VAL A 182 -9.33 0.36 19.63
N VAL A 183 -10.58 0.82 19.53
CA VAL A 183 -10.93 2.20 19.14
C VAL A 183 -11.96 2.73 20.13
N GLY A 184 -11.58 3.70 20.94
CA GLY A 184 -12.40 4.18 22.05
C GLY A 184 -12.63 3.07 23.08
N ASP A 185 -13.89 2.74 23.30
CA ASP A 185 -14.35 1.66 24.19
C ASP A 185 -14.56 0.31 23.47
N LYS A 186 -14.44 0.28 22.14
CA LYS A 186 -14.69 -0.92 21.35
C LYS A 186 -13.40 -1.69 21.11
N THR A 187 -13.48 -3.00 21.33
CA THR A 187 -12.41 -3.95 21.03
C THR A 187 -12.86 -4.88 19.91
N TYR A 188 -11.99 -5.07 18.94
CA TYR A 188 -12.15 -5.96 17.80
C TYR A 188 -11.02 -6.98 17.79
N THR A 189 -11.34 -8.23 17.50
CA THR A 189 -10.35 -9.26 17.18
C THR A 189 -10.17 -9.35 15.68
N ILE A 190 -8.95 -9.59 15.24
CA ILE A 190 -8.59 -9.83 13.84
C ILE A 190 -8.12 -11.27 13.71
N ASP A 191 -8.64 -11.94 12.69
CA ASP A 191 -8.13 -13.19 12.12
C ASP A 191 -8.42 -13.13 10.62
N GLY A 192 -7.43 -12.64 9.85
CA GLY A 192 -7.67 -12.17 8.49
C GLY A 192 -6.45 -12.33 7.59
N LEU A 193 -6.66 -12.01 6.32
CA LEU A 193 -5.64 -12.05 5.28
C LEU A 193 -5.32 -10.64 4.79
N GLY A 194 -4.15 -10.48 4.20
CA GLY A 194 -3.67 -9.21 3.68
C GLY A 194 -2.40 -9.36 2.86
N LEU A 195 -1.75 -8.24 2.63
CA LEU A 195 -0.48 -8.08 1.96
C LEU A 195 0.34 -7.04 2.72
N ARG A 196 1.66 -7.20 2.66
CA ARG A 196 2.61 -6.17 3.06
C ARG A 196 3.52 -5.81 1.91
N ASP A 197 4.06 -4.62 1.98
CA ASP A 197 5.16 -4.17 1.15
C ASP A 197 6.23 -3.47 1.97
N HIS A 198 7.45 -3.52 1.46
CA HIS A 198 8.59 -2.78 1.97
C HIS A 198 9.38 -2.23 0.79
N SER A 199 9.75 -0.96 0.86
CA SER A 199 10.52 -0.29 -0.17
C SER A 199 11.45 0.78 0.37
N TRP A 200 12.57 0.94 -0.30
CA TRP A 200 13.63 1.89 0.07
C TRP A 200 14.09 2.70 -1.14
N GLY A 201 14.65 3.88 -0.87
CA GLY A 201 15.22 4.74 -1.90
C GLY A 201 14.49 6.07 -2.09
N PRO A 202 14.91 6.88 -3.08
CA PRO A 202 14.36 8.19 -3.34
C PRO A 202 12.88 8.13 -3.73
N ARG A 203 12.06 9.01 -3.16
CA ARG A 203 10.62 9.01 -3.43
C ARG A 203 10.03 10.40 -3.57
N TYR A 204 9.43 10.64 -4.74
CA TYR A 204 8.37 11.61 -4.92
C TYR A 204 7.13 10.92 -5.49
N TRP A 205 5.98 11.11 -4.85
CA TRP A 205 4.71 10.57 -5.32
C TRP A 205 4.32 11.06 -6.71
N GLN A 206 4.87 12.19 -7.15
CA GLN A 206 4.64 12.81 -8.45
C GLN A 206 5.47 12.23 -9.61
N ASN A 207 6.36 11.26 -9.34
CA ASN A 207 7.21 10.65 -10.38
C ASN A 207 6.46 9.62 -11.26
N VAL A 208 5.18 9.42 -11.01
CA VAL A 208 4.29 8.54 -11.77
C VAL A 208 3.08 9.35 -12.19
N GLN A 209 2.51 9.07 -13.36
CA GLN A 209 1.27 9.68 -13.79
C GLN A 209 0.07 9.16 -12.98
N TYR A 210 0.03 7.84 -12.77
CA TYR A 210 -0.93 7.17 -11.90
C TYR A 210 -0.47 5.72 -11.64
N TYR A 211 -1.05 5.09 -10.62
CA TYR A 211 -1.09 3.62 -10.51
C TYR A 211 -2.40 3.11 -9.94
N ARG A 212 -2.65 1.82 -10.17
CA ARG A 212 -3.68 0.99 -9.55
C ARG A 212 -2.97 -0.19 -8.93
N TRP A 213 -3.04 -0.31 -7.62
CA TRP A 213 -2.44 -1.39 -6.86
C TRP A 213 -3.54 -2.11 -6.10
N LEU A 214 -3.77 -3.37 -6.46
CA LEU A 214 -4.94 -4.14 -6.05
C LEU A 214 -4.53 -5.46 -5.37
N PRO A 215 -4.11 -5.46 -4.10
CA PRO A 215 -3.94 -6.70 -3.34
C PRO A 215 -5.31 -7.30 -2.97
N MET A 216 -5.50 -8.57 -3.28
CA MET A 216 -6.75 -9.31 -3.14
C MET A 216 -6.47 -10.64 -2.47
N ASN A 217 -7.18 -10.95 -1.39
CA ASN A 217 -6.98 -12.17 -0.62
C ASN A 217 -8.26 -13.00 -0.60
N PHE A 218 -8.22 -14.23 -1.13
CA PHE A 218 -9.37 -15.13 -1.15
C PHE A 218 -9.21 -16.30 -0.18
N SER A 219 -8.00 -16.84 -0.08
CA SER A 219 -7.59 -17.85 0.89
C SER A 219 -6.07 -17.80 1.04
N GLU A 220 -5.50 -18.54 2.00
CA GLU A 220 -4.03 -18.65 2.13
C GLU A 220 -3.37 -19.26 0.90
N ASP A 221 -4.10 -20.07 0.12
CA ASP A 221 -3.60 -20.69 -1.11
C ASP A 221 -4.01 -19.95 -2.39
N PHE A 222 -4.80 -18.87 -2.29
CA PHE A 222 -5.28 -18.14 -3.47
C PHE A 222 -5.43 -16.64 -3.19
N ALA A 223 -4.58 -15.86 -3.83
CA ALA A 223 -4.50 -14.41 -3.68
C ALA A 223 -3.96 -13.77 -4.96
N ILE A 224 -4.24 -12.50 -5.19
CA ILE A 224 -3.82 -11.77 -6.40
C ILE A 224 -3.37 -10.38 -5.97
N MET A 225 -2.17 -9.95 -6.36
CA MET A 225 -1.86 -8.52 -6.43
C MET A 225 -1.74 -8.15 -7.91
N CYS A 226 -2.53 -7.17 -8.34
CA CYS A 226 -2.45 -6.62 -9.68
C CYS A 226 -1.95 -5.17 -9.63
N LEU A 227 -0.92 -4.86 -10.42
CA LEU A 227 -0.38 -3.52 -10.60
C LEU A 227 -0.58 -3.06 -12.04
N ASN A 228 -1.17 -1.87 -12.20
CA ASN A 228 -1.14 -1.12 -13.45
C ASN A 228 -0.64 0.31 -13.16
N LYS A 229 0.55 0.65 -13.66
CA LYS A 229 1.26 1.89 -13.35
C LYS A 229 1.70 2.58 -14.64
N THR A 230 1.55 3.90 -14.72
CA THR A 230 2.13 4.70 -15.81
C THR A 230 3.15 5.67 -15.24
N LEU A 231 4.38 5.64 -15.77
CA LEU A 231 5.48 6.51 -15.38
C LEU A 231 5.33 7.91 -15.99
N GLY A 232 6.16 8.86 -15.54
CA GLY A 232 6.14 10.25 -16.02
C GLY A 232 6.27 10.38 -17.54
N ASP A 233 7.09 9.53 -18.17
CA ASP A 233 7.33 9.47 -19.62
C ASP A 233 6.22 8.75 -20.42
N GLY A 234 5.19 8.24 -19.73
CA GLY A 234 4.10 7.46 -20.34
C GLY A 234 4.36 5.96 -20.44
N THR A 235 5.52 5.47 -20.01
CA THR A 235 5.82 4.03 -19.97
C THR A 235 4.83 3.31 -19.06
N LYS A 236 4.15 2.29 -19.60
CA LYS A 236 3.22 1.44 -18.83
C LYS A 236 3.96 0.27 -18.20
N LEU A 237 3.82 0.13 -16.89
CA LEU A 237 4.28 -1.00 -16.11
C LEU A 237 3.08 -1.77 -15.58
N ILE A 238 2.85 -2.94 -16.18
CA ILE A 238 1.84 -3.91 -15.77
C ILE A 238 2.56 -5.07 -15.09
N GLY A 239 1.99 -5.58 -14.00
CA GLY A 239 2.57 -6.72 -13.31
C GLY A 239 1.79 -7.13 -12.07
N GLY A 240 2.47 -7.86 -11.20
CA GLY A 240 1.91 -8.48 -10.03
C GLY A 240 2.03 -10.00 -10.04
N MET A 241 1.33 -10.65 -9.14
CA MET A 241 1.40 -12.08 -8.94
C MET A 241 0.07 -12.66 -8.51
N VAL A 242 -0.15 -13.92 -8.90
CA VAL A 242 -1.22 -14.77 -8.38
C VAL A 242 -0.59 -15.82 -7.50
N LEU A 243 -0.98 -15.87 -6.23
CA LEU A 243 -0.70 -16.98 -5.34
C LEU A 243 -1.61 -18.14 -5.72
N ASN A 244 -1.03 -19.29 -6.04
CA ASN A 244 -1.74 -20.54 -6.26
C ASN A 244 -1.00 -21.65 -5.53
N GLU A 245 -1.59 -22.20 -4.47
CA GLU A 245 -1.07 -23.38 -3.75
C GLU A 245 0.42 -23.25 -3.37
N GLY A 246 0.78 -22.12 -2.75
CA GLY A 246 2.14 -21.87 -2.24
C GLY A 246 3.18 -21.39 -3.26
N ARG A 247 2.81 -21.19 -4.54
CA ARG A 247 3.69 -20.56 -5.55
C ARG A 247 3.08 -19.28 -6.10
N TYR A 248 3.94 -18.40 -6.62
CA TYR A 248 3.51 -17.23 -7.38
C TYR A 248 3.61 -17.47 -8.88
N ASP A 249 2.48 -17.31 -9.56
CA ASP A 249 2.39 -17.22 -11.01
C ASP A 249 2.40 -15.72 -11.39
N LEU A 250 3.42 -15.27 -12.13
CA LEU A 250 3.59 -13.86 -12.44
C LEU A 250 2.60 -13.37 -13.49
N ILE A 251 2.02 -12.19 -13.25
CA ILE A 251 1.12 -11.54 -14.19
C ILE A 251 1.93 -10.98 -15.36
N ARG A 252 1.54 -11.39 -16.58
CA ARG A 252 2.11 -10.95 -17.87
C ARG A 252 1.35 -9.78 -18.46
N GLU A 253 0.03 -9.84 -18.35
CA GLU A 253 -0.90 -8.83 -18.86
C GLU A 253 -2.02 -8.62 -17.86
N ALA A 254 -2.50 -7.39 -17.74
CA ALA A 254 -3.67 -7.08 -16.95
C ALA A 254 -4.35 -5.79 -17.44
N SER A 255 -5.65 -5.69 -17.22
CA SER A 255 -6.47 -4.50 -17.44
C SER A 255 -7.35 -4.22 -16.24
N ILE A 256 -7.70 -2.96 -16.02
CA ILE A 256 -8.57 -2.52 -14.92
C ILE A 256 -9.53 -1.47 -15.47
N GLU A 257 -10.82 -1.79 -15.46
CA GLU A 257 -11.90 -0.87 -15.76
C GLU A 257 -12.57 -0.43 -14.46
N THR A 258 -12.83 0.87 -14.31
CA THR A 258 -13.38 1.42 -13.07
C THR A 258 -14.68 2.16 -13.34
N VAL A 259 -15.68 1.91 -12.50
CA VAL A 259 -16.86 2.76 -12.37
C VAL A 259 -16.61 3.76 -11.25
N TRP A 260 -16.70 5.03 -11.61
CA TRP A 260 -16.40 6.15 -10.73
C TRP A 260 -17.68 6.78 -10.15
N ASP A 261 -17.57 7.43 -8.99
CA ASP A 261 -18.57 8.38 -8.50
C ASP A 261 -18.40 9.77 -9.15
N GLU A 262 -19.26 10.72 -8.77
CA GLU A 262 -19.22 12.09 -9.26
C GLU A 262 -17.94 12.87 -8.92
N ASN A 263 -17.15 12.38 -7.96
CA ASN A 263 -15.87 12.97 -7.53
C ASN A 263 -14.67 12.13 -8.00
N TYR A 264 -14.89 11.21 -8.93
CA TYR A 264 -13.88 10.31 -9.48
C TYR A 264 -13.28 9.32 -8.49
N TYR A 265 -14.01 8.90 -7.45
CA TYR A 265 -13.62 7.80 -6.57
C TYR A 265 -14.19 6.48 -7.07
N GLN A 266 -13.40 5.42 -6.97
CA GLN A 266 -13.77 4.09 -7.42
C GLN A 266 -14.94 3.55 -6.59
N LYS A 267 -15.99 3.05 -7.27
CA LYS A 267 -17.14 2.38 -6.66
C LYS A 267 -17.11 0.88 -6.91
N THR A 268 -16.88 0.51 -8.16
CA THR A 268 -16.70 -0.87 -8.59
C THR A 268 -15.60 -0.91 -9.64
N LEU A 269 -14.94 -2.05 -9.77
CA LEU A 269 -13.94 -2.28 -10.81
C LEU A 269 -14.13 -3.66 -11.43
N LYS A 270 -13.70 -3.80 -12.68
CA LYS A 270 -13.46 -5.08 -13.33
C LYS A 270 -11.99 -5.14 -13.68
N ALA A 271 -11.31 -6.18 -13.24
CA ALA A 271 -9.94 -6.43 -13.63
C ALA A 271 -9.87 -7.76 -14.39
N TRP A 272 -8.94 -7.84 -15.33
CA TRP A 272 -8.54 -9.08 -15.96
C TRP A 272 -7.04 -9.21 -15.81
N ALA A 273 -6.55 -10.40 -15.49
CA ALA A 273 -5.13 -10.69 -15.38
C ALA A 273 -4.79 -12.01 -16.06
N LYS A 274 -3.60 -12.09 -16.66
CA LYS A 274 -3.09 -13.26 -17.33
C LYS A 274 -1.71 -13.63 -16.83
N THR A 275 -1.52 -14.91 -16.55
CA THR A 275 -0.22 -15.53 -16.23
C THR A 275 0.15 -16.52 -17.34
N ASP A 276 1.29 -17.19 -17.21
CA ASP A 276 1.66 -18.28 -18.13
C ASP A 276 0.76 -19.53 -17.94
N HIS A 277 -0.01 -19.60 -16.85
CA HIS A 277 -0.79 -20.77 -16.45
C HIS A 277 -2.30 -20.60 -16.61
N ALA A 278 -2.82 -19.39 -16.39
CA ALA A 278 -4.26 -19.12 -16.39
C ALA A 278 -4.59 -17.63 -16.57
N GLU A 279 -5.85 -17.37 -16.88
CA GLU A 279 -6.48 -16.05 -16.90
C GLU A 279 -7.49 -15.92 -15.76
N TYR A 280 -7.67 -14.70 -15.26
CA TYR A 280 -8.48 -14.39 -14.09
C TYR A 280 -9.38 -13.22 -14.40
N GLU A 281 -10.70 -13.44 -14.33
CA GLU A 281 -11.70 -12.38 -14.33
C GLU A 281 -12.02 -12.01 -12.88
N ILE A 282 -11.93 -10.72 -12.58
CA ILE A 282 -12.06 -10.19 -11.24
C ILE A 282 -13.10 -9.07 -11.24
N GLU A 283 -14.06 -9.15 -10.32
CA GLU A 283 -14.98 -8.06 -10.03
C GLU A 283 -14.69 -7.52 -8.63
N GLY A 284 -14.60 -6.21 -8.47
CA GLY A 284 -14.39 -5.54 -7.19
C GLY A 284 -15.54 -4.58 -6.85
N ARG A 285 -15.99 -4.60 -5.60
CA ARG A 285 -16.97 -3.65 -5.05
C ARG A 285 -16.39 -2.99 -3.81
N VAL A 286 -16.21 -1.68 -3.89
CA VAL A 286 -15.65 -0.88 -2.80
C VAL A 286 -16.67 -0.78 -1.67
N MET A 287 -16.24 -1.15 -0.47
CA MET A 287 -17.08 -1.20 0.74
C MET A 287 -16.98 0.09 1.54
N SER A 288 -15.78 0.62 1.68
CA SER A 288 -15.50 1.90 2.34
C SER A 288 -14.19 2.46 1.78
N LEU A 289 -14.16 3.76 1.48
CA LEU A 289 -13.05 4.42 0.82
C LEU A 289 -12.70 5.70 1.53
N ILE A 290 -11.41 5.85 1.85
CA ILE A 290 -10.87 7.11 2.38
C ILE A 290 -10.01 7.80 1.30
N PRO A 291 -10.33 9.05 0.92
CA PRO A 291 -9.52 9.84 0.02
C PRO A 291 -8.40 10.54 0.79
N LEU A 292 -7.18 10.43 0.28
CA LEU A 292 -5.95 10.99 0.81
C LEU A 292 -5.24 11.82 -0.26
N ARG A 293 -4.24 12.60 0.17
CA ARG A 293 -3.46 13.42 -0.75
C ARG A 293 -2.02 13.62 -0.29
N ASN A 294 -1.14 13.73 -1.27
CA ASN A 294 0.19 14.28 -1.11
C ASN A 294 0.29 15.59 -1.90
N ARG A 295 1.02 16.57 -1.36
CA ARG A 295 1.27 17.86 -2.02
C ARG A 295 2.75 18.15 -1.99
N ARG A 296 3.24 18.76 -3.08
CA ARG A 296 4.60 19.27 -3.20
C ARG A 296 4.57 20.60 -3.94
N THR A 297 5.32 21.58 -3.44
CA THR A 297 5.53 22.85 -4.13
C THR A 297 6.91 22.83 -4.79
N LEU A 298 6.96 23.16 -6.08
CA LEU A 298 8.22 23.33 -6.81
C LEU A 298 8.86 24.69 -6.53
N ASP A 299 10.12 24.87 -6.91
CA ASP A 299 10.87 26.11 -6.68
C ASP A 299 10.26 27.33 -7.38
N ASP A 300 9.53 27.10 -8.49
CA ASP A 300 8.79 28.13 -9.23
C ASP A 300 7.41 28.46 -8.63
N GLY A 301 7.04 27.82 -7.52
CA GLY A 301 5.76 28.00 -6.83
C GLY A 301 4.63 27.10 -7.34
N THR A 302 4.87 26.28 -8.37
CA THR A 302 3.87 25.34 -8.88
C THR A 302 3.48 24.32 -7.80
N GLU A 303 2.19 24.24 -7.48
CA GLU A 303 1.66 23.23 -6.57
C GLU A 303 1.33 21.94 -7.33
N LEU A 304 2.01 20.86 -6.99
CA LEU A 304 1.70 19.52 -7.44
C LEU A 304 0.82 18.81 -6.42
N MET A 305 -0.22 18.12 -6.91
CA MET A 305 -1.16 17.39 -6.08
C MET A 305 -1.27 15.95 -6.57
N THR A 306 -0.96 15.02 -5.67
CA THR A 306 -1.26 13.60 -5.85
C THR A 306 -2.46 13.25 -5.00
N ARG A 307 -3.45 12.62 -5.62
CA ARG A 307 -4.56 11.97 -4.92
C ARG A 307 -4.21 10.51 -4.71
N ILE A 308 -4.47 10.02 -3.51
CA ILE A 308 -4.35 8.60 -3.16
C ILE A 308 -5.71 8.20 -2.60
N THR A 309 -6.23 7.05 -2.97
CA THR A 309 -7.54 6.59 -2.49
C THR A 309 -7.40 5.16 -2.03
N GLU A 310 -7.88 4.90 -0.83
CA GLU A 310 -7.68 3.62 -0.14
C GLU A 310 -9.04 2.99 0.09
N GLY A 311 -9.47 2.17 -0.88
CA GLY A 311 -10.77 1.50 -0.85
C GLY A 311 -10.64 0.09 -0.29
N MET A 312 -11.26 -0.19 0.86
CA MET A 312 -11.49 -1.57 1.29
C MET A 312 -12.53 -2.19 0.36
N THR A 313 -12.16 -3.29 -0.29
CA THR A 313 -12.88 -3.80 -1.44
C THR A 313 -13.15 -5.30 -1.30
N GLU A 314 -14.39 -5.68 -1.57
CA GLU A 314 -14.79 -7.08 -1.75
C GLU A 314 -14.51 -7.45 -3.21
N TYR A 315 -13.82 -8.57 -3.42
CA TYR A 315 -13.48 -9.09 -4.73
C TYR A 315 -14.17 -10.42 -5.00
N ARG A 316 -14.45 -10.71 -6.27
CA ARG A 316 -14.93 -11.99 -6.77
C ARG A 316 -14.04 -12.46 -7.90
N CYS A 317 -13.56 -13.70 -7.81
CA CYS A 317 -12.76 -14.35 -8.85
C CYS A 317 -12.91 -15.87 -8.71
N ASN A 318 -13.04 -16.60 -9.82
CA ASN A 318 -13.17 -18.07 -9.84
C ASN A 318 -14.24 -18.62 -8.88
N GLY A 319 -15.37 -17.93 -8.77
CA GLY A 319 -16.48 -18.30 -7.86
C GLY A 319 -16.19 -18.08 -6.37
N ARG A 320 -15.03 -17.52 -6.02
CA ARG A 320 -14.63 -17.20 -4.65
C ARG A 320 -14.89 -15.74 -4.32
N VAL A 321 -15.09 -15.45 -3.04
CA VAL A 321 -15.15 -14.09 -2.51
C VAL A 321 -13.87 -13.85 -1.71
N GLY A 322 -13.22 -12.72 -1.96
CA GLY A 322 -12.01 -12.28 -1.28
C GLY A 322 -12.11 -10.81 -0.88
N TYR A 323 -11.11 -10.35 -0.14
CA TYR A 323 -11.05 -8.99 0.39
C TYR A 323 -9.64 -8.44 0.29
N GLY A 324 -9.54 -7.12 0.18
CA GLY A 324 -8.28 -6.43 0.12
C GLY A 324 -8.47 -4.97 -0.20
N LEU A 325 -7.45 -4.33 -0.76
CA LEU A 325 -7.49 -2.92 -1.08
C LEU A 325 -7.52 -2.68 -2.59
N SER A 326 -8.25 -1.64 -2.96
CA SER A 326 -8.09 -0.96 -4.23
C SER A 326 -7.42 0.38 -3.97
N GLU A 327 -6.09 0.42 -4.05
CA GLU A 327 -5.33 1.65 -3.91
C GLU A 327 -5.15 2.30 -5.28
N TYR A 328 -5.69 3.51 -5.43
CA TYR A 328 -5.50 4.29 -6.66
C TYR A 328 -4.73 5.55 -6.32
N LEU A 329 -3.62 5.75 -7.02
CA LEU A 329 -2.86 6.97 -7.02
C LEU A 329 -2.99 7.67 -8.36
N ASP A 330 -3.26 8.97 -8.34
CA ASP A 330 -3.34 9.81 -9.53
C ASP A 330 -2.69 11.17 -9.28
N GLN A 331 -1.97 11.69 -10.27
CA GLN A 331 -1.70 13.13 -10.29
C GLN A 331 -2.99 13.88 -10.65
N ILE A 332 -3.22 15.01 -10.00
CA ILE A 332 -4.33 15.90 -10.31
C ILE A 332 -3.84 16.92 -11.34
N ILE A 333 -4.42 16.88 -12.53
CA ILE A 333 -4.14 17.80 -13.64
C ILE A 333 -5.47 18.50 -13.98
N ASP A 334 -5.47 19.84 -13.97
CA ASP A 334 -6.67 20.66 -14.21
C ASP A 334 -7.87 20.24 -13.34
N GLY A 335 -7.60 19.89 -12.08
CA GLY A 335 -8.61 19.48 -11.11
C GLY A 335 -9.15 18.06 -11.30
N LYS A 336 -8.61 17.27 -12.24
CA LYS A 336 -9.03 15.90 -12.51
C LYS A 336 -7.91 14.89 -12.27
N PRO A 337 -8.22 13.67 -11.82
CA PRO A 337 -7.21 12.63 -11.70
C PRO A 337 -6.80 12.14 -13.09
N ASN A 338 -5.50 12.01 -13.32
CA ASN A 338 -4.96 11.71 -14.65
C ASN A 338 -5.37 10.32 -15.17
N GLY A 339 -5.43 9.30 -14.32
CA GLY A 339 -5.73 7.92 -14.71
C GLY A 339 -7.23 7.57 -14.81
N ILE A 340 -8.14 8.53 -14.96
CA ILE A 340 -9.58 8.21 -15.07
C ILE A 340 -10.00 7.68 -16.44
N PHE A 341 -9.19 7.96 -17.48
CA PHE A 341 -9.45 7.57 -18.87
C PHE A 341 -8.59 6.39 -19.34
N SER A 342 -7.81 5.79 -18.44
CA SER A 342 -6.78 4.81 -18.75
C SER A 342 -7.25 3.36 -18.72
#